data_AF-A0A967YH92-F1
#
_entry.id   AF-A0A967YH92-F1
#
_cell.length_a   1.000
_cell.length_b   1.000
_cell.length_c   1.000
_cell.angle_alpha   90.00
_cell.angle_beta   90.00
_cell.angle_gamma   90.00
#
_symmetry.space_group_name_H-M   'P 1'
#
loop_
_entity.id
_entity.type
_entity.pdbx_description
1 polymer ?
#
loop_
_entity_poly.entity_id
_entity_poly.type
_entity_poly.pdbx_seq_one_letter_code
_entity_poly.pdbx_strand_id
1 'polypeptide(L)' 'SMLQGPNTDQAVLERLNNDISEGRLFHGQAINYRKDGSEFMMEWKIVPIRNEKDEITHYLAIQKDVSDQQ' A
#
# COMPACT_ATOMS: atom_id res chain seq x y z
N SER A 1 -12.28 2.54 -5.39
CA SER A 1 -10.94 2.55 -6.00
C SER A 1 -10.92 1.58 -7.17
N MET A 2 -10.14 1.82 -8.23
CA MET A 2 -10.06 0.93 -9.40
C MET A 2 -9.35 -0.42 -9.13
N LEU A 3 -8.57 -0.52 -8.06
CA LEU A 3 -7.71 -1.68 -7.76
C LEU A 3 -8.21 -2.53 -6.57
N GLN A 4 -9.31 -2.13 -5.94
CA GLN A 4 -9.87 -2.78 -4.75
C GLN A 4 -11.18 -3.47 -5.11
N GLY A 5 -11.48 -4.59 -4.46
CA GLY A 5 -12.68 -5.37 -4.72
C GLY A 5 -13.13 -6.17 -3.48
N PRO A 6 -14.08 -7.11 -3.65
CA PRO A 6 -14.74 -7.78 -2.52
C PRO A 6 -13.81 -8.49 -1.54
N ASN A 7 -12.68 -9.02 -2.02
CA ASN A 7 -11.73 -9.76 -1.20
C ASN A 7 -10.56 -8.89 -0.70
N THR A 8 -10.55 -7.59 -1.01
CA THR A 8 -9.54 -6.67 -0.45
C THR A 8 -9.83 -6.43 1.03
N ASP A 9 -8.88 -6.80 1.89
CA ASP A 9 -8.96 -6.55 3.34
C ASP A 9 -8.98 -5.05 3.63
N GLN A 10 -10.13 -4.57 4.10
CA GLN A 10 -10.35 -3.15 4.41
C GLN A 10 -9.52 -2.69 5.61
N ALA A 11 -9.22 -3.57 6.58
CA ALA A 11 -8.40 -3.20 7.74
C ALA A 11 -6.97 -2.87 7.33
N VAL A 12 -6.44 -3.53 6.29
CA VAL A 12 -5.12 -3.21 5.72
C VAL A 12 -5.14 -1.84 5.04
N LEU A 13 -6.22 -1.50 4.33
CA LEU A 13 -6.37 -0.20 3.68
C LEU A 13 -6.54 0.94 4.69
N GLU A 14 -7.31 0.72 5.74
CA GLU A 14 -7.46 1.67 6.85
C GLU A 14 -6.11 1.92 7.52
N ARG A 15 -5.34 0.86 7.82
CA ARG A 15 -3.98 0.99 8.36
C ARG A 15 -3.07 1.77 7.40
N LEU A 16 -3.11 1.45 6.10
CA LEU A 16 -2.35 2.19 5.08
C LEU A 16 -2.67 3.68 5.13
N ASN A 17 -3.95 4.04 5.14
CA ASN A 17 -4.37 5.44 5.17
C ASN A 17 -3.96 6.14 6.46
N ASN A 18 -4.09 5.47 7.62
CA ASN A 18 -3.69 6.03 8.92
C ASN A 18 -2.17 6.21 9.00
N ASP A 19 -1.38 5.24 8.56
CA ASP A 19 0.07 5.36 8.57
C ASP A 19 0.55 6.50 7.66
N ILE A 20 -0.01 6.64 6.46
CA ILE A 20 0.34 7.74 5.56
C ILE A 20 -0.14 9.09 6.11
N SER A 21 -1.34 9.18 6.69
CA SER A 21 -1.85 10.45 7.23
C SER A 21 -1.05 10.93 8.44
N GLU A 22 -0.54 10.00 9.25
CA GLU A 22 0.29 10.28 10.42
C GLU A 22 1.79 10.32 10.08
N GLY A 23 2.17 10.19 8.80
CA GLY A 23 3.55 10.32 8.37
C GLY A 23 4.47 9.18 8.82
N ARG A 24 3.90 7.99 9.00
CA ARG A 24 4.58 6.75 9.36
C ARG A 24 4.87 5.89 8.13
N LEU A 25 5.79 4.94 8.32
CA LEU A 25 6.02 3.88 7.35
C LEU A 25 4.84 2.92 7.36
N PHE A 26 4.40 2.52 6.16
CA PHE A 26 3.46 1.41 5.99
C PHE A 26 4.16 0.22 5.34
N HIS A 27 3.87 -0.99 5.85
CA HIS A 27 4.16 -2.25 5.17
C HIS A 27 2.94 -3.17 5.36
N GLY A 28 2.44 -3.72 4.27
CA GLY A 28 1.29 -4.62 4.31
C GLY A 28 1.03 -5.28 2.97
N GLN A 29 0.16 -6.28 3.02
CA GLN A 29 -0.28 -7.04 1.86
C GLN A 29 -1.80 -7.12 1.84
N ALA A 30 -2.41 -7.01 0.67
CA ALA A 30 -3.83 -7.28 0.47
C ALA A 30 -4.10 -7.70 -0.98
N ILE A 31 -5.26 -8.33 -1.20
CA ILE A 31 -5.73 -8.65 -2.55
C ILE A 31 -6.04 -7.36 -3.30
N ASN A 32 -5.44 -7.22 -4.47
CA ASN A 32 -5.73 -6.20 -5.46
C ASN A 32 -6.25 -6.83 -6.75
N TYR A 33 -6.87 -6.00 -7.58
CA TYR A 33 -7.50 -6.40 -8.83
C TYR A 33 -6.81 -5.76 -10.03
N ARG A 34 -6.51 -6.57 -11.05
CA ARG A 34 -6.04 -6.09 -12.35
C ARG A 34 -7.19 -5.52 -13.16
N LYS A 35 -6.86 -4.88 -14.29
CA LYS A 35 -7.86 -4.33 -15.22
C LYS A 35 -8.84 -5.40 -15.75
N ASP A 36 -8.38 -6.64 -15.91
CA ASP A 36 -9.21 -7.77 -16.35
C ASP A 36 -10.04 -8.39 -15.21
N GLY A 37 -9.93 -7.87 -13.98
CA GLY A 37 -10.61 -8.37 -12.79
C GLY A 37 -9.90 -9.52 -12.08
N SER A 38 -8.76 -10.01 -12.59
CA SER A 38 -7.98 -11.05 -11.89
C SER A 38 -7.40 -10.53 -10.58
N GLU A 39 -7.41 -11.40 -9.58
CA GLU A 39 -6.89 -11.13 -8.24
C GLU A 39 -5.39 -11.41 -8.17
N PHE A 40 -4.68 -10.61 -7.40
CA PHE A 40 -3.29 -10.85 -7.06
C PHE A 40 -2.97 -10.27 -5.67
N MET A 41 -2.05 -10.91 -4.95
CA MET A 41 -1.57 -10.41 -3.67
C MET A 41 -0.59 -9.26 -3.91
N MET A 42 -1.00 -8.05 -3.56
CA MET A 42 -0.14 -6.86 -3.62
C MET A 42 0.52 -6.65 -2.27
N GLU A 43 1.85 -6.58 -2.26
CA GLU A 43 2.64 -6.05 -1.15
C GLU A 43 2.99 -4.58 -1.40
N TRP A 44 2.74 -3.72 -0.41
CA TRP A 44 3.21 -2.33 -0.39
C TRP A 44 4.24 -2.13 0.70
N LYS A 45 5.28 -1.38 0.37
CA LYS A 45 6.13 -0.70 1.35
C LYS A 45 6.18 0.79 1.02
N ILE A 46 5.66 1.62 1.92
CA ILE A 46 5.53 3.07 1.73
C ILE A 46 6.32 3.78 2.82
N VAL A 47 7.27 4.61 2.43
CA VAL A 47 8.21 5.28 3.35
C VAL A 47 8.12 6.79 3.14
N PRO A 48 7.89 7.59 4.20
CA PRO A 48 7.94 9.04 4.11
C PRO A 48 9.38 9.51 3.88
N ILE A 49 9.57 10.47 2.97
CA ILE A 49 10.83 11.16 2.74
C ILE A 49 10.74 12.54 3.37
N ARG A 50 11.66 12.81 4.30
CA ARG A 50 11.72 14.05 5.07
C ARG A 50 12.86 14.94 4.58
N ASN A 51 12.64 16.26 4.61
CA ASN A 51 13.70 17.24 4.37
C ASN A 51 14.55 17.47 5.64
N GLU A 52 15.50 18.39 5.56
CA GLU A 52 16.38 18.76 6.69
C GLU A 52 15.64 19.37 7.90
N LYS A 53 14.39 19.80 7.72
CA LYS A 53 13.52 20.34 8.77
C LYS A 53 12.57 19.28 9.37
N ASP A 54 12.78 18.01 9.04
CA ASP A 54 11.94 16.87 9.42
C ASP A 54 10.51 16.90 8.84
N GLU A 55 10.26 17.77 7.87
CA GLU A 55 8.97 17.87 7.18
C GLU A 55 8.88 16.81 6.08
N ILE A 56 7.76 16.09 6.02
CA ILE A 56 7.50 15.13 4.94
C ILE A 56 7.28 15.91 3.65
N THR A 57 8.09 15.61 2.64
CA THR A 57 7.99 16.25 1.32
C THR A 57 7.46 15.29 0.27
N HIS A 58 7.75 14.00 0.41
CA HIS A 58 7.41 12.96 -0.55
C HIS A 58 7.18 11.62 0.16
N TYR A 59 6.66 10.64 -0.58
CA TYR A 59 6.62 9.24 -0.17
C TYR A 59 7.26 8.37 -1.25
N LEU A 60 8.07 7.40 -0.86
CA LEU A 60 8.51 6.31 -1.72
C LEU A 60 7.58 5.12 -1.52
N ALA A 61 6.89 4.70 -2.57
CA ALA A 61 6.05 3.50 -2.56
C ALA A 61 6.67 2.42 -3.44
N ILE A 62 6.95 1.25 -2.85
CA ILE A 62 7.33 0.03 -3.57
C ILE A 62 6.11 -0.89 -3.56
N GLN A 63 5.74 -1.37 -4.75
CA GLN A 63 4.60 -2.23 -4.97
C GLN A 63 5.09 -3.52 -5.62
N LYS A 64 4.78 -4.66 -5.03
CA LYS A 64 5.23 -5.96 -5.53
C LYS A 64 4.07 -6.93 -5.55
N ASP A 65 3.89 -7.58 -6.70
CA ASP A 65 3.06 -8.77 -6.78
C ASP A 65 3.79 -9.95 -6.14
N VAL A 66 3.20 -10.54 -5.12
CA VAL A 66 3.77 -11.67 -4.36
C VAL A 66 2.94 -12.94 -4.50
N SER A 67 2.03 -12.99 -5.48
CA SER A 67 1.15 -14.15 -5.71
C SER A 67 1.93 -15.43 -6.02
N ASP A 68 3.06 -15.31 -6.72
CA ASP A 68 3.93 -16.44 -7.10
C ASP A 68 4.94 -16.83 -5.99
N GLN A 69 4.90 -16.16 -4.84
CA GLN A 69 5.85 -16.41 -3.72
C GLN A 69 5.25 -17.24 -2.58
N GLN A 70 4.06 -17.83 -2.79
CA GLN A 70 3.37 -18.71 -1.84
C GLN A 70 3.23 -20.13 -2.39
#